data_AF-A0A7C9KKP9-F1
#
_entry.id   AF-A0A7C9KKP9-F1
#
_cell.length_a   1.000
_cell.length_b   1.000
_cell.length_c   1.000
_cell.angle_alpha   90.00
_cell.angle_beta   90.00
_cell.angle_gamma   90.00
#
_symmetry.space_group_name_H-M   'P 1'
#
loop_
_entity.id
_entity.type
_entity.pdbx_description
1 polymer ?
#
loop_
_entity_poly.entity_id
_entity_poly.type
_entity_poly.pdbx_seq_one_letter_code
_entity_poly.pdbx_strand_id
1 'polypeptide(L)'
;MSFLNPPKADVRRRRILVGGASVALTAIVMTAFLVESRSGYSKPDPKLIFVQNWRADRTRADAEADQRATRAAQEAKMAASRAYIATLSGDGRVAAQEQYDKYITGGGPDKDVPYVAAAPVPAVVEPPVQ
;
A
#
# COMPACT_ATOMS: atom_id res chain seq x y z
N MET A 1 -23.77 -47.84 6.19
CA MET A 1 -23.37 -47.19 4.93
C MET A 1 -21.85 -47.02 4.95
N SER A 2 -21.11 -47.70 4.08
CA SER A 2 -19.64 -47.60 4.03
C SER A 2 -19.22 -46.39 3.19
N PHE A 3 -18.28 -45.58 3.69
CA PHE A 3 -17.68 -44.45 2.96
C PHE A 3 -16.98 -44.89 1.66
N LEU A 4 -16.65 -46.18 1.53
CA LEU A 4 -15.98 -46.77 0.37
C LEU A 4 -16.94 -47.06 -0.80
N ASN A 5 -18.25 -47.09 -0.57
CA ASN A 5 -19.24 -47.36 -1.63
C ASN A 5 -20.49 -46.48 -1.45
N PRO A 6 -20.40 -45.17 -1.78
CA PRO A 6 -21.53 -44.27 -1.71
C PRO A 6 -22.62 -44.62 -2.77
N PRO A 7 -23.90 -44.39 -2.47
CA PRO A 7 -24.98 -44.54 -3.43
C PRO A 7 -24.72 -43.73 -4.71
N LYS A 8 -25.06 -44.31 -5.88
CA LYS A 8 -24.85 -43.66 -7.19
C LYS A 8 -25.50 -42.27 -7.28
N ALA A 9 -26.63 -42.08 -6.59
CA ALA A 9 -27.32 -40.79 -6.50
C ALA A 9 -26.48 -39.71 -5.79
N ASP A 10 -25.79 -40.07 -4.70
CA ASP A 10 -24.94 -39.14 -3.94
C ASP A 10 -23.68 -38.75 -4.72
N VAL A 11 -23.09 -39.71 -5.45
CA VAL A 11 -21.95 -39.45 -6.35
C VAL A 11 -22.35 -38.48 -7.46
N ARG A 12 -23.53 -38.66 -8.07
CA ARG A 12 -24.05 -37.77 -9.12
C ARG A 12 -24.32 -36.37 -8.59
N ARG A 13 -24.98 -36.25 -7.42
CA ARG A 13 -25.27 -34.97 -6.78
C ARG A 13 -23.98 -34.21 -6.43
N ARG A 14 -22.97 -34.90 -5.90
CA ARG A 14 -21.67 -34.32 -5.57
C ARG A 14 -20.91 -33.86 -6.81
N ARG A 15 -20.96 -34.63 -7.92
CA ARG A 15 -20.36 -34.22 -9.20
C ARG A 15 -21.03 -32.98 -9.78
N ILE A 16 -22.35 -32.87 -9.70
CA ILE A 16 -23.07 -31.67 -10.17
C ILE A 16 -22.74 -30.47 -9.30
N LEU A 17 -22.68 -30.63 -7.98
CA LEU A 17 -22.30 -29.54 -7.06
C LEU A 17 -20.88 -29.05 -7.31
N VAL A 18 -19.90 -29.97 -7.40
CA VAL A 18 -18.50 -29.60 -7.62
C VAL A 18 -18.30 -29.04 -9.03
N GLY A 19 -18.85 -29.70 -10.05
CA GLY A 19 -18.76 -29.21 -11.43
C GLY A 19 -19.44 -27.86 -11.62
N GLY A 20 -20.64 -27.69 -11.05
CA GLY A 20 -21.37 -26.41 -11.07
C GLY A 20 -20.62 -25.31 -10.32
N ALA A 21 -20.06 -25.60 -9.15
CA ALA A 21 -19.27 -24.65 -8.38
C ALA A 21 -18.00 -24.22 -9.14
N SER A 22 -17.29 -25.15 -9.78
CA SER A 22 -16.10 -24.83 -10.58
C SER A 22 -16.42 -23.91 -11.75
N VAL A 23 -17.50 -24.19 -12.49
CA VAL A 23 -17.95 -23.33 -13.59
C VAL A 23 -18.37 -21.95 -13.09
N ALA A 24 -19.12 -21.89 -11.99
CA ALA A 24 -19.53 -20.61 -11.39
C ALA A 24 -18.34 -19.77 -10.93
N LEU A 25 -17.36 -20.39 -10.26
CA LEU A 25 -16.15 -19.70 -9.79
C LEU A 25 -15.34 -19.15 -10.98
N THR A 26 -15.20 -19.95 -12.04
CA THR A 26 -14.49 -19.54 -13.25
C THR A 26 -15.19 -18.36 -13.93
N ALA A 27 -16.52 -18.40 -14.02
CA ALA A 27 -17.31 -17.30 -14.56
C ALA A 27 -17.13 -16.01 -13.73
N ILE A 28 -17.14 -16.10 -12.41
CA ILE A 28 -16.91 -14.96 -11.51
C ILE A 28 -15.54 -14.33 -11.76
N VAL A 29 -14.47 -15.14 -11.86
CA VAL A 29 -13.11 -14.64 -12.12
C VAL A 29 -13.03 -13.97 -13.49
N MET A 30 -13.60 -14.59 -14.53
CA MET A 30 -13.63 -13.99 -15.88
C MET A 30 -14.41 -12.68 -15.91
N THR A 31 -15.56 -12.61 -15.24
CA THR A 31 -16.36 -11.38 -15.15
C THR A 31 -15.62 -10.30 -14.38
N ALA A 32 -14.96 -10.64 -13.26
CA ALA A 32 -14.15 -9.69 -12.50
C ALA A 32 -13.03 -9.11 -13.36
N PHE A 33 -12.31 -9.95 -14.11
CA PHE A 33 -11.27 -9.51 -15.05
C PHE A 33 -11.81 -8.61 -16.17
N LEU A 34 -12.97 -8.94 -16.74
CA LEU A 34 -13.61 -8.11 -17.78
C LEU A 34 -14.08 -6.75 -17.25
N VAL A 35 -14.60 -6.72 -16.03
CA VAL A 35 -14.99 -5.47 -15.37
C VAL A 35 -13.76 -4.62 -15.09
N GLU A 36 -12.69 -5.22 -14.56
CA GLU A 36 -11.43 -4.54 -14.27
C GLU A 36 -10.72 -4.05 -15.54
N SER A 37 -10.75 -4.83 -16.64
CA SER A 37 -10.16 -4.41 -17.91
C SER A 37 -10.89 -3.23 -18.55
N ARG A 38 -12.20 -3.08 -18.33
CA ARG A 38 -13.01 -1.97 -18.86
C ARG A 38 -13.00 -0.73 -17.97
N SER A 39 -12.91 -0.91 -16.67
CA SER A 39 -13.04 0.16 -15.67
C SER A 39 -11.69 0.72 -15.22
N GLY A 40 -10.59 0.10 -15.64
CA GLY A 40 -9.26 0.35 -15.09
C GLY A 40 -8.99 -0.47 -13.83
N TYR A 41 -7.70 -0.71 -13.55
CA TYR A 41 -7.20 -1.50 -12.43
C TYR A 41 -7.90 -1.12 -11.13
N SER A 42 -8.41 -2.11 -10.40
CA SER A 42 -9.10 -1.86 -9.15
C SER A 42 -8.10 -1.28 -8.15
N LYS A 43 -8.40 -0.08 -7.63
CA LYS A 43 -7.64 0.54 -6.53
C LYS A 43 -7.48 -0.49 -5.41
N PRO A 44 -6.30 -0.57 -4.78
CA PRO A 44 -5.35 0.51 -4.63
C PRO A 44 -4.16 0.46 -5.60
N ASP A 45 -3.76 1.62 -6.10
CA ASP A 45 -2.50 1.78 -6.82
C ASP A 45 -1.33 1.31 -5.93
N PRO A 46 -0.42 0.49 -6.45
CA PRO A 46 0.76 0.08 -5.69
C PRO A 46 1.62 1.30 -5.38
N LYS A 47 1.71 1.67 -4.10
CA LYS A 47 2.65 2.69 -3.62
C LYS A 47 4.04 2.08 -3.53
N LEU A 48 4.95 2.48 -4.40
CA LEU A 48 6.37 2.15 -4.28
C LEU A 48 6.95 2.91 -3.07
N ILE A 49 7.36 2.14 -2.07
CA ILE A 49 7.95 2.63 -0.83
C ILE A 49 9.45 2.41 -0.91
N PHE A 50 10.21 3.49 -1.08
CA PHE A 50 11.67 3.45 -1.01
C PHE A 50 12.10 3.54 0.45
N VAL A 51 12.52 2.42 1.02
CA VAL A 51 13.19 2.36 2.31
C VAL A 51 14.69 2.57 2.13
N GLN A 52 15.31 3.33 3.02
CA GLN A 52 16.76 3.55 3.03
C GLN A 52 17.50 2.20 3.07
N ASN A 53 18.51 2.04 2.21
CA ASN A 53 19.51 1.00 2.41
C ASN A 53 20.41 1.43 3.57
N TRP A 54 20.40 0.67 4.66
CA TRP A 54 21.29 0.90 5.79
C TRP A 54 22.64 0.25 5.53
N ARG A 55 23.72 0.96 5.84
CA ARG A 55 25.05 0.37 5.85
C ARG A 55 25.16 -0.62 7.02
N ALA A 56 25.90 -1.70 6.84
CA ALA A 56 26.02 -2.77 7.84
C ALA A 56 26.69 -2.33 9.15
N ASP A 57 27.40 -1.20 9.13
CA ASP A 57 28.15 -0.59 10.22
C ASP A 57 27.35 0.49 10.99
N ARG A 58 26.04 0.62 10.75
CA ARG A 58 25.20 1.63 11.39
C ARG A 58 25.27 1.54 12.91
N THR A 59 25.57 2.67 13.55
CA THR A 59 25.56 2.77 15.00
C THR A 59 24.17 3.14 15.52
N ARG A 60 23.94 2.91 16.83
CA ARG A 60 22.70 3.36 17.49
C ARG A 60 22.52 4.88 17.40
N ALA A 61 23.61 5.64 17.46
CA ALA A 61 23.58 7.10 17.36
C ALA A 61 23.06 7.57 15.99
N ASP A 62 23.47 6.88 14.92
CA ASP A 62 22.98 7.15 13.56
C ASP A 62 21.48 6.86 13.44
N ALA A 63 21.01 5.77 14.07
CA ALA A 63 19.59 5.44 14.09
C ALA A 63 18.74 6.49 14.82
N GLU A 64 19.21 7.00 15.94
CA GLU A 64 18.53 8.05 16.71
C GLU A 64 18.60 9.41 15.99
N ALA A 65 19.66 9.70 15.24
CA ALA A 65 19.76 10.88 14.39
C ALA A 65 18.75 10.84 13.22
N ASP A 66 18.65 9.72 12.52
CA ASP A 66 17.70 9.53 11.42
C ASP A 66 16.25 9.61 11.89
N GLN A 67 15.93 9.04 13.06
CA GLN A 67 14.60 9.16 13.66
C GLN A 67 14.25 10.62 13.98
N ARG A 68 15.20 11.39 14.53
CA ARG A 68 15.00 12.81 14.80
C ARG A 68 14.78 13.61 13.52
N ALA A 69 15.59 13.36 12.48
CA ALA A 69 15.43 14.00 11.18
C ALA A 69 14.07 13.68 10.53
N THR A 70 13.63 12.43 10.65
CA THR A 70 12.32 12.00 10.12
C THR A 70 11.17 12.73 10.82
N ARG A 71 11.20 12.79 12.16
CA ARG A 71 10.19 13.54 12.95
C ARG A 71 10.17 15.02 12.59
N ALA A 72 11.34 15.66 12.48
CA ALA A 72 11.44 17.06 12.11
C ALA A 72 10.86 17.33 10.71
N ALA A 73 11.11 16.45 9.73
CA ALA A 73 10.55 16.58 8.40
C ALA A 73 9.02 16.41 8.36
N GLN A 74 8.46 15.51 9.17
CA GLN A 74 7.02 15.33 9.30
C GLN A 74 6.36 16.56 9.95
N GLU A 75 6.96 17.09 11.02
CA GLU A 75 6.48 18.30 11.69
C GLU A 75 6.48 19.51 10.76
N ALA A 76 7.53 19.67 9.94
CA ALA A 76 7.61 20.74 8.95
C ALA A 76 6.49 20.64 7.90
N LYS A 77 6.18 19.45 7.40
CA LYS A 77 5.07 19.23 6.46
C LYS A 77 3.72 19.57 7.10
N MET A 78 3.48 19.12 8.33
CA MET A 78 2.24 19.46 9.04
C MET A 78 2.12 20.96 9.29
N ALA A 79 3.22 21.64 9.64
CA ALA A 79 3.25 23.10 9.79
C ALA A 79 2.93 23.82 8.47
N ALA A 80 3.49 23.36 7.34
CA ALA A 80 3.19 23.91 6.02
C ALA A 80 1.71 23.72 5.65
N SER A 81 1.12 22.55 5.93
CA SER A 81 -0.31 22.31 5.70
C SER A 81 -1.19 23.24 6.54
N ARG A 82 -0.86 23.44 7.84
CA ARG A 82 -1.58 24.40 8.69
C ARG A 82 -1.45 25.83 8.20
N ALA A 83 -0.26 26.23 7.76
CA ALA A 83 -0.04 27.56 7.18
C ALA A 83 -0.88 27.75 5.91
N TYR A 84 -0.93 26.74 5.02
CA TYR A 84 -1.77 26.77 3.83
C TYR A 84 -3.26 26.90 4.16
N ILE A 85 -3.78 26.10 5.09
CA ILE A 85 -5.18 26.19 5.54
C ILE A 85 -5.50 27.59 6.08
N ALA A 86 -4.56 28.21 6.79
CA ALA A 86 -4.73 29.58 7.30
C ALA A 86 -4.84 30.63 6.19
N THR A 87 -4.29 30.38 5.00
CA THR A 87 -4.44 31.28 3.84
C THR A 87 -5.79 31.16 3.13
N LEU A 88 -6.57 30.10 3.41
CA LEU A 88 -7.88 29.87 2.81
C LEU A 88 -9.00 30.53 3.64
N SER A 89 -10.11 30.87 2.99
CA SER A 89 -11.31 31.42 3.64
C SER A 89 -12.59 30.75 3.11
N GLY A 90 -13.66 30.79 3.90
CA GLY A 90 -14.97 30.22 3.52
C GLY A 90 -14.94 28.69 3.42
N ASP A 91 -15.75 28.14 2.51
CA ASP A 91 -15.95 26.69 2.36
C ASP A 91 -14.65 25.94 2.04
N GLY A 92 -13.73 26.58 1.31
CA GLY A 92 -12.42 26.00 0.98
C GLY A 92 -11.54 25.77 2.21
N ARG A 93 -11.66 26.62 3.24
CA ARG A 93 -10.96 26.43 4.52
C ARG A 93 -11.55 25.28 5.32
N VAL A 94 -12.88 25.17 5.36
CA VAL A 94 -13.58 24.11 6.09
C VAL A 94 -13.24 22.74 5.50
N ALA A 95 -13.30 22.60 4.17
CA ALA A 95 -12.93 21.36 3.49
C ALA A 95 -11.45 20.99 3.69
N ALA A 96 -10.53 21.96 3.62
CA ALA A 96 -9.11 21.72 3.83
C ALA A 96 -8.80 21.35 5.29
N GLN A 97 -9.50 21.95 6.27
CA GLN A 97 -9.38 21.59 7.68
C GLN A 97 -9.91 20.17 7.93
N GLU A 98 -11.08 19.82 7.38
CA GLU A 98 -11.64 18.48 7.52
C GLU A 98 -10.73 17.40 6.92
N GLN A 99 -10.08 17.70 5.78
CA GLN A 99 -9.11 16.80 5.17
C GLN A 99 -7.86 16.62 6.05
N TYR A 100 -7.37 17.69 6.67
CA TYR A 100 -6.28 17.64 7.65
C TYR A 100 -6.67 16.84 8.90
N ASP A 101 -7.88 17.04 9.43
CA ASP A 101 -8.35 16.35 10.62
C ASP A 101 -8.55 14.85 10.35
N LYS A 102 -9.08 14.48 9.17
CA LYS A 102 -9.15 13.08 8.70
C LYS A 102 -7.76 12.46 8.54
N TYR A 103 -6.79 13.22 8.06
CA TYR A 103 -5.40 12.77 7.97
C TYR A 103 -4.81 12.46 9.34
N ILE A 104 -4.94 13.36 10.31
CA ILE A 104 -4.47 13.16 11.70
C ILE A 104 -5.19 11.97 12.35
N THR A 105 -6.52 11.92 12.27
CA THR A 105 -7.34 10.84 12.86
C THR A 105 -7.08 9.48 12.22
N GLY A 106 -6.73 9.47 10.93
CA GLY A 106 -6.41 8.26 10.16
C GLY A 106 -5.08 7.62 10.54
N GLY A 107 -4.28 8.22 11.43
CA GLY A 107 -2.93 7.78 11.80
C GLY A 107 -1.81 8.62 11.19
N GLY A 108 -2.16 9.67 10.44
CA GLY A 108 -1.29 10.79 10.07
C GLY A 108 0.15 10.42 9.68
N PRO A 109 1.15 11.11 10.27
CA PRO A 109 2.58 10.89 9.97
C PRO A 109 3.08 9.48 10.29
N ASP A 110 2.42 8.75 11.18
CA ASP A 110 2.81 7.39 11.57
C ASP A 110 2.44 6.35 10.49
N LYS A 111 1.44 6.67 9.64
CA LYS A 111 1.05 5.85 8.48
C LYS A 111 1.63 6.34 7.16
N ASP A 112 2.09 7.59 7.12
CA ASP A 112 2.84 8.10 5.99
C ASP A 112 4.28 7.62 6.05
N VAL A 113 4.61 6.78 5.07
CA VAL A 113 5.97 6.25 4.89
C VAL A 113 6.97 7.41 4.76
N PRO A 114 8.12 7.36 5.46
CA PRO A 114 9.10 8.43 5.44
C PRO A 114 9.54 8.78 4.01
N TYR A 115 9.31 10.02 3.58
CA TYR A 115 10.03 10.57 2.44
C TYR A 115 11.42 10.97 2.93
N VAL A 116 12.45 10.28 2.45
CA VAL A 116 13.85 10.58 2.74
C VAL A 116 14.56 10.75 1.40
N ALA A 117 15.26 11.87 1.21
CA ALA A 117 16.08 12.09 0.03
C ALA A 117 17.17 11.00 -0.05
N ALA A 118 17.26 10.29 -1.17
CA ALA A 118 18.32 9.32 -1.39
C ALA A 118 19.68 10.04 -1.31
N ALA A 119 20.56 9.57 -0.42
CA ALA A 119 21.97 9.97 -0.51
C ALA A 119 22.49 9.53 -1.89
N PRO A 120 23.28 10.37 -2.60
CA PRO A 120 23.82 9.99 -3.90
C PRO A 120 24.63 8.71 -3.74
N VAL A 121 24.32 7.71 -4.55
CA VAL A 121 25.09 6.46 -4.64
C VAL A 121 26.51 6.86 -5.05
N PRO A 122 27.56 6.53 -4.28
CA PRO A 122 28.92 6.75 -4.74
C PRO A 122 29.10 5.98 -6.06
N ALA A 123 29.56 6.67 -7.10
CA ALA A 123 29.77 6.09 -8.41
C ALA A 123 30.55 4.77 -8.27
N VAL A 124 29.97 3.69 -8.78
CA VAL A 124 30.68 2.41 -8.90
C VAL A 124 31.86 2.68 -9.82
N VAL A 125 33.06 2.70 -9.27
CA VAL A 125 34.28 2.71 -10.06
C VAL A 125 34.36 1.32 -10.70
N GLU A 126 33.98 1.20 -11.97
CA GLU A 126 34.21 -0.01 -12.73
C GLU A 126 35.72 -0.31 -12.70
N PRO A 127 36.16 -1.53 -12.32
CA PRO A 127 37.56 -1.88 -12.39
C PRO A 127 38.02 -1.78 -13.86
N PRO A 128 39.25 -1.32 -14.12
CA PRO A 128 39.75 -1.21 -15.48
C PRO A 128 39.70 -2.59 -16.13
N VAL A 129 38.99 -2.66 -17.26
CA VAL A 129 38.98 -3.83 -18.14
C VAL A 129 40.43 -4.08 -18.54
N GLN A 130 41.01 -5.19 -18.06
CA GLN A 130 42.28 -5.72 -18.57
C GLN A 130 42.03 -6.58 -19.80
#